data_AF-A0A1H2UTP7-F1
#
_entry.id   AF-A0A1H2UTP7-F1
#
_cell.length_a   1.000
_cell.length_b   1.000
_cell.length_c   1.000
_cell.angle_alpha   90.00
_cell.angle_beta   90.00
_cell.angle_gamma   90.00
#
_symmetry.space_group_name_H-M   'P 1'
#
loop_
_entity.id
_entity.type
_entity.pdbx_description
1 polymer ?
#
loop_
_entity_poly.entity_id
_entity_poly.type
_entity_poly.pdbx_seq_one_letter_code
_entity_poly.pdbx_strand_id
1 'polypeptide(L)'
;MGYKPIEEIQKETREWDFIRELPDQVGPFTKKLVDTISGQVLTICRYEAPELRARLDIIYTSETFDYIVIHTMGMNSYRDIRFIYKDRDVFAKNVRAYLPGILHSMEDPTSVNLGEQVAEHGILTWEYGNHLPEKIGPFELYIKPAHAIEHINGSIILIDYSDFQRMDQLIIMYNRLRDQFFGEVKINSVFHASMDFDSRNLKELETKLKEYLEPTLQKVTQADHDL
;
A
#
# COMPACT_ATOMS: atom_id res chain seq x y z
N MET A 1 26.03 7.97 23.31
CA MET A 1 26.15 6.59 22.78
C MET A 1 25.68 6.63 21.34
N GLY A 2 26.53 6.21 20.41
CA GLY A 2 26.18 6.17 18.98
C GLY A 2 25.31 4.95 18.66
N TYR A 3 24.45 5.06 17.65
CA TYR A 3 23.73 3.92 17.10
C TYR A 3 24.70 3.02 16.33
N LYS A 4 24.39 1.72 16.29
CA LYS A 4 25.21 0.72 15.59
C LYS A 4 25.17 0.95 14.07
N PRO A 5 26.28 0.71 13.35
CA PRO A 5 26.28 0.65 11.89
C PRO A 5 25.25 -0.37 11.38
N ILE A 6 24.68 -0.13 10.20
CA ILE A 6 23.63 -0.99 9.63
C ILE A 6 24.15 -2.40 9.32
N GLU A 7 25.43 -2.56 9.03
CA GLU A 7 26.11 -3.83 8.80
C GLU A 7 26.23 -4.66 10.09
N GLU A 8 26.31 -4.01 11.25
CA GLU A 8 26.27 -4.70 12.54
C GLU A 8 24.85 -5.18 12.83
N ILE A 9 23.84 -4.33 12.59
CA ILE A 9 22.42 -4.72 12.70
C ILE A 9 22.11 -5.90 11.76
N GLN A 10 22.60 -5.87 10.52
CA GLN A 10 22.43 -6.98 9.57
C GLN A 10 22.92 -8.31 10.15
N LYS A 11 24.13 -8.34 10.72
CA LYS A 11 24.67 -9.56 11.34
C LYS A 11 23.81 -10.04 12.50
N GLU A 12 23.32 -9.13 13.34
CA GLU A 12 22.43 -9.47 14.45
C GLU A 12 21.10 -10.05 13.95
N THR A 13 20.54 -9.52 12.86
CA THR A 13 19.27 -10.00 12.31
C THR A 13 19.35 -11.41 11.72
N ARG A 14 20.54 -11.87 11.29
CA ARG A 14 20.75 -13.25 10.81
C ARG A 14 20.58 -14.30 11.90
N GLU A 15 20.98 -13.96 13.12
CA GLU A 15 20.89 -14.80 14.32
C GLU A 15 19.65 -14.49 15.16
N TRP A 16 18.71 -13.72 14.62
CA TRP A 16 17.54 -13.29 15.38
C TRP A 16 16.45 -14.36 15.36
N ASP A 17 16.27 -15.04 16.50
CA ASP A 17 15.28 -16.11 16.68
C ASP A 17 13.87 -15.69 16.27
N PHE A 18 13.50 -14.43 16.48
CA PHE A 18 12.23 -13.89 16.01
C PHE A 18 11.99 -14.13 14.52
N ILE A 19 12.95 -13.78 13.66
CA ILE A 19 12.82 -13.92 12.20
C ILE A 19 12.80 -15.40 11.79
N ARG A 20 13.60 -16.24 12.47
CA ARG A 20 13.66 -17.68 12.22
C ARG A 20 12.35 -18.38 12.58
N GLU A 21 11.73 -18.00 13.69
CA GLU A 21 10.50 -18.59 14.23
C GLU A 21 9.21 -18.06 13.59
N LEU A 22 9.28 -16.99 12.79
CA LEU A 22 8.13 -16.54 12.02
C LEU A 22 7.63 -17.67 11.09
N PRO A 23 6.31 -17.82 10.89
CA PRO A 23 5.76 -18.89 10.04
C PRO A 23 6.26 -18.78 8.60
N ASP A 24 6.60 -19.90 7.97
CA ASP A 24 7.05 -19.89 6.57
C ASP A 24 5.92 -19.53 5.59
N GLN A 25 4.67 -19.76 5.98
CA GLN A 25 3.49 -19.43 5.18
C GLN A 25 2.35 -18.92 6.08
N VAL A 26 1.64 -17.88 5.60
CA VAL A 26 0.41 -17.37 6.19
C VAL A 26 -0.56 -17.05 5.05
N GLY A 27 -1.63 -17.83 4.92
CA GLY A 27 -2.53 -17.73 3.76
C GLY A 27 -1.73 -17.88 2.44
N PRO A 28 -1.88 -16.95 1.47
CA PRO A 28 -1.15 -16.97 0.20
C PRO A 28 0.27 -16.40 0.33
N PHE A 29 0.63 -15.82 1.48
CA PHE A 29 1.92 -15.17 1.68
C PHE A 29 2.99 -16.18 2.08
N THR A 30 4.09 -16.19 1.35
CA THR A 30 5.27 -17.01 1.63
C THR A 30 6.41 -16.15 2.17
N LYS A 31 7.03 -16.59 3.28
CA LYS A 31 8.18 -15.93 3.90
C LYS A 31 9.44 -16.14 3.06
N LYS A 32 10.24 -15.08 2.91
CA LYS A 32 11.58 -15.08 2.33
C LYS A 32 12.53 -14.28 3.20
N LEU A 33 13.69 -14.84 3.49
CA LEU A 33 14.80 -14.09 4.07
C LEU A 33 15.46 -13.28 2.94
N VAL A 34 15.60 -11.96 3.14
CA VAL A 34 16.11 -11.06 2.11
C VAL A 34 17.54 -10.62 2.43
N ASP A 35 17.80 -10.24 3.68
CA ASP A 35 19.13 -9.89 4.19
C ASP A 35 19.94 -8.95 3.25
N THR A 36 19.32 -7.89 2.76
CA THR A 36 19.93 -6.98 1.76
C THR A 36 19.87 -5.53 2.22
N ILE A 37 21.01 -4.84 2.12
CA ILE A 37 21.13 -3.39 2.37
C ILE A 37 21.01 -2.63 1.05
N SER A 38 20.12 -1.64 1.00
CA SER A 38 19.99 -0.68 -0.08
C SER A 38 20.00 0.73 0.51
N GLY A 39 21.11 1.46 0.29
CA GLY A 39 21.33 2.76 0.93
C GLY A 39 21.28 2.64 2.46
N GLN A 40 20.30 3.30 3.09
CA GLN A 40 20.10 3.31 4.54
C GLN A 40 19.10 2.27 5.04
N VAL A 41 18.60 1.39 4.16
CA VAL A 41 17.56 0.41 4.50
C VAL A 41 18.12 -1.01 4.41
N LEU A 42 17.97 -1.76 5.49
CA LEU A 42 18.16 -3.20 5.55
C LEU A 42 16.79 -3.86 5.43
N THR A 43 16.57 -4.62 4.34
CA THR A 43 15.41 -5.52 4.25
C THR A 43 15.79 -6.84 4.87
N ILE A 44 15.16 -7.18 5.99
CA ILE A 44 15.49 -8.36 6.80
C ILE A 44 14.75 -9.58 6.25
N CYS A 45 13.42 -9.46 6.19
CA CYS A 45 12.51 -10.54 5.83
C CYS A 45 11.35 -9.97 5.01
N ARG A 46 10.79 -10.78 4.11
CA ARG A 46 9.65 -10.46 3.26
C ARG A 46 8.59 -11.56 3.35
N TYR A 47 7.33 -11.17 3.31
CA TYR A 47 6.22 -12.04 2.93
C TYR A 47 5.71 -11.59 1.58
N GLU A 48 5.54 -12.51 0.63
CA GLU A 48 5.07 -12.17 -0.72
C GLU A 48 3.90 -13.07 -1.13
N ALA A 49 2.93 -12.46 -1.81
CA ALA A 49 1.83 -13.12 -2.48
C ALA A 49 1.75 -12.56 -3.92
N PRO A 50 2.51 -13.14 -4.88
CA PRO A 50 2.59 -12.63 -6.25
C PRO A 50 1.23 -12.53 -6.95
N GLU A 51 0.32 -13.48 -6.71
CA GLU A 51 -1.04 -13.49 -7.26
C GLU A 51 -1.88 -12.30 -6.78
N LEU A 52 -1.61 -11.78 -5.58
CA LEU A 52 -2.23 -10.58 -5.04
C LEU A 52 -1.46 -9.31 -5.39
N ARG A 53 -0.32 -9.41 -6.08
CA ARG A 53 0.67 -8.33 -6.23
C ARG A 53 0.98 -7.64 -4.89
N ALA A 54 1.03 -8.43 -3.82
CA ALA A 54 1.14 -7.93 -2.46
C ALA A 54 2.42 -8.43 -1.79
N ARG A 55 3.01 -7.59 -0.94
CA ARG A 55 4.10 -8.01 -0.06
C ARG A 55 4.14 -7.21 1.23
N LEU A 56 4.70 -7.81 2.26
CA LEU A 56 5.03 -7.17 3.53
C LEU A 56 6.54 -7.30 3.77
N ASP A 57 7.21 -6.17 3.98
CA ASP A 57 8.63 -6.11 4.28
C ASP A 57 8.87 -5.77 5.75
N ILE A 58 9.71 -6.56 6.41
CA ILE A 58 10.28 -6.25 7.73
C ILE A 58 11.66 -5.64 7.49
N ILE A 59 11.82 -4.38 7.86
CA ILE A 59 13.04 -3.62 7.60
C ILE A 59 13.64 -3.02 8.87
N TYR A 60 14.89 -2.62 8.76
CA TYR A 60 15.53 -1.65 9.64
C TYR A 60 16.06 -0.48 8.80
N THR A 61 15.93 0.75 9.29
CA THR A 61 16.54 1.93 8.65
C THR A 61 17.56 2.60 9.56
N SER A 62 18.75 2.89 9.02
CA SER A 62 19.79 3.67 9.71
C SER A 62 19.56 5.18 9.67
N GLU A 63 18.54 5.64 8.94
CA GLU A 63 18.15 7.06 8.91
C GLU A 63 17.47 7.47 10.23
N THR A 64 16.55 6.64 10.72
CA THR A 64 15.77 6.93 11.94
C THR A 64 16.04 5.96 13.09
N PHE A 65 16.82 4.90 12.80
CA PHE A 65 17.19 3.84 13.74
C PHE A 65 15.99 3.02 14.23
N ASP A 66 15.03 2.78 13.33
CA ASP A 66 13.79 2.07 13.61
C ASP A 66 13.69 0.77 12.82
N TYR A 67 13.10 -0.25 13.46
CA TYR A 67 12.52 -1.42 12.82
C TYR A 67 11.09 -1.09 12.37
N ILE A 68 10.76 -1.45 11.14
CA ILE A 68 9.51 -1.02 10.49
C ILE A 68 8.90 -2.17 9.69
N VAL A 69 7.56 -2.27 9.74
CA VAL A 69 6.78 -3.06 8.78
C VAL A 69 6.32 -2.17 7.63
N ILE A 70 6.54 -2.60 6.39
CA ILE A 70 6.09 -1.93 5.18
C ILE A 70 5.09 -2.82 4.45
N HIS A 71 3.94 -2.25 4.10
CA HIS A 71 2.95 -2.88 3.23
C HIS A 71 3.19 -2.45 1.79
N THR A 72 3.02 -3.37 0.86
CA THR A 72 2.89 -3.07 -0.57
C THR A 72 1.65 -3.79 -1.11
N MET A 73 0.69 -3.04 -1.64
CA MET A 73 -0.46 -3.54 -2.40
C MET A 73 -0.40 -2.95 -3.81
N GLY A 74 -0.12 -3.77 -4.82
CA GLY A 74 0.11 -3.30 -6.18
C GLY A 74 1.33 -2.36 -6.22
N MET A 75 1.12 -1.12 -6.65
CA MET A 75 2.16 -0.08 -6.67
C MET A 75 2.13 0.84 -5.44
N ASN A 76 1.27 0.58 -4.45
CA ASN A 76 1.15 1.40 -3.25
C ASN A 76 1.97 0.80 -2.12
N SER A 77 3.05 1.47 -1.72
CA SER A 77 3.89 1.06 -0.59
C SER A 77 3.86 2.08 0.52
N TYR A 78 3.66 1.63 1.76
CA TYR A 78 3.60 2.51 2.92
C TYR A 78 4.09 1.84 4.21
N ARG A 79 4.62 2.66 5.12
CA ARG A 79 5.05 2.22 6.45
C ARG A 79 3.84 2.05 7.36
N ASP A 80 3.75 0.91 8.02
CA ASP A 80 2.74 0.71 9.05
C ASP A 80 3.14 1.47 10.31
N ILE A 81 2.48 2.60 10.55
CA ILE A 81 2.78 3.48 11.69
C ILE A 81 2.60 2.79 13.05
N ARG A 82 1.86 1.67 13.10
CA ARG A 82 1.67 0.87 14.32
C ARG A 82 2.90 0.03 14.66
N PHE A 83 3.78 -0.20 13.70
CA PHE A 83 4.96 -1.06 13.83
C PHE A 83 6.25 -0.32 13.50
N ILE A 84 6.47 0.82 14.15
CA ILE A 84 7.72 1.59 14.11
C ILE A 84 8.33 1.58 15.50
N TYR A 85 9.45 0.89 15.68
CA TYR A 85 10.08 0.73 16.99
C TYR A 85 11.60 0.81 16.89
N LYS A 86 12.22 1.60 17.78
CA LYS A 86 13.68 1.59 18.00
C LYS A 86 14.16 0.34 18.72
N ASP A 87 13.36 -0.11 19.67
CA ASP A 87 13.66 -1.29 20.46
C ASP A 87 13.31 -2.55 19.66
N ARG A 88 14.34 -3.36 19.42
CA ARG A 88 14.27 -4.60 18.65
C ARG A 88 13.31 -5.62 19.27
N ASP A 89 13.33 -5.78 20.58
CA ASP A 89 12.58 -6.85 21.26
C ASP A 89 11.10 -6.46 21.39
N VAL A 90 10.81 -5.16 21.58
CA VAL A 90 9.45 -4.61 21.47
C VAL A 90 8.90 -4.78 20.06
N PHE A 91 9.71 -4.52 19.02
CA PHE A 91 9.32 -4.76 17.63
C PHE A 91 8.93 -6.23 17.41
N ALA A 92 9.83 -7.17 17.76
CA ALA A 92 9.60 -8.61 17.59
C ALA A 92 8.32 -9.09 18.29
N LYS A 93 8.11 -8.66 19.54
CA LYS A 93 6.91 -9.03 20.31
C LYS A 93 5.64 -8.60 19.60
N ASN A 94 5.57 -7.34 19.15
CA ASN A 94 4.36 -6.80 18.52
C ASN A 94 4.14 -7.42 17.13
N VAL A 95 5.17 -7.48 16.28
CA VAL A 95 5.02 -8.07 14.95
C VAL A 95 4.62 -9.55 15.06
N ARG A 96 5.21 -10.33 15.96
CA ARG A 96 4.81 -11.74 16.16
C ARG A 96 3.31 -11.87 16.49
N ALA A 97 2.80 -10.99 17.35
CA ALA A 97 1.41 -11.06 17.80
C ALA A 97 0.41 -10.71 16.69
N TYR A 98 0.75 -9.75 15.81
CA TYR A 98 -0.20 -9.20 14.85
C TYR A 98 0.03 -9.64 13.40
N LEU A 99 1.20 -10.20 13.05
CA LEU A 99 1.55 -10.56 11.68
C LEU A 99 0.49 -11.43 10.97
N PRO A 100 -0.10 -12.48 11.60
CA PRO A 100 -1.13 -13.25 10.92
C PRO A 100 -2.37 -12.42 10.55
N GLY A 101 -2.82 -11.55 11.47
CA GLY A 101 -3.97 -10.67 11.22
C GLY A 101 -3.67 -9.60 10.17
N ILE A 102 -2.44 -9.09 10.15
CA ILE A 102 -1.96 -8.15 9.13
C ILE A 102 -2.03 -8.81 7.75
N LEU A 103 -1.41 -9.98 7.58
CA LEU A 103 -1.38 -10.67 6.28
C LEU A 103 -2.78 -11.08 5.84
N HIS A 104 -3.64 -11.51 6.78
CA HIS A 104 -5.05 -11.77 6.49
C HIS A 104 -5.78 -10.52 5.98
N SER A 105 -5.56 -9.34 6.60
CA SER A 105 -6.19 -8.09 6.13
C SER A 105 -5.70 -7.63 4.75
N MET A 106 -4.50 -8.04 4.34
CA MET A 106 -3.98 -7.78 2.99
C MET A 106 -4.56 -8.76 1.97
N GLU A 107 -4.80 -10.01 2.37
CA GLU A 107 -5.47 -11.03 1.55
C GLU A 107 -6.95 -10.70 1.34
N ASP A 108 -7.64 -10.32 2.41
CA ASP A 108 -9.05 -9.97 2.42
C ASP A 108 -9.26 -8.55 2.99
N PRO A 109 -9.15 -7.51 2.15
CA PRO A 109 -9.44 -6.15 2.57
C PRO A 109 -10.84 -5.93 3.13
N THR A 110 -11.80 -6.79 2.77
CA THR A 110 -13.19 -6.68 3.25
C THR A 110 -13.30 -7.06 4.73
N SER A 111 -12.29 -7.76 5.27
CA SER A 111 -12.18 -8.06 6.70
C SER A 111 -11.85 -6.82 7.55
N VAL A 112 -11.45 -5.70 6.91
CA VAL A 112 -11.02 -4.48 7.60
C VAL A 112 -12.20 -3.53 7.79
N ASN A 113 -12.41 -3.08 9.03
CA ASN A 113 -13.35 -2.00 9.29
C ASN A 113 -12.69 -0.65 8.93
N LEU A 114 -13.12 -0.06 7.82
CA LEU A 114 -12.62 1.24 7.32
C LEU A 114 -13.24 2.46 8.03
N GLY A 115 -14.12 2.24 9.01
CA GLY A 115 -14.72 3.27 9.86
C GLY A 115 -16.11 3.73 9.42
N GLU A 116 -16.82 4.37 10.35
CA GLU A 116 -18.23 4.77 10.17
C GLU A 116 -18.43 5.75 9.01
N GLN A 117 -17.54 6.73 8.82
CA GLN A 117 -17.65 7.70 7.73
C GLN A 117 -17.66 7.02 6.33
N VAL A 118 -16.87 5.95 6.15
CA VAL A 118 -16.84 5.20 4.88
C VAL A 118 -18.17 4.49 4.64
N ALA A 119 -18.76 3.94 5.70
CA ALA A 119 -20.07 3.30 5.65
C ALA A 119 -21.19 4.31 5.40
N GLU A 120 -21.17 5.48 6.05
CA GLU A 120 -22.14 6.56 5.88
C GLU A 120 -22.13 7.12 4.45
N HIS A 121 -20.96 7.27 3.83
CA HIS A 121 -20.84 7.64 2.42
C HIS A 121 -21.29 6.54 1.47
N GLY A 122 -21.46 5.30 1.93
CA GLY A 122 -21.84 4.16 1.09
C GLY A 122 -20.75 3.74 0.10
N ILE A 123 -19.47 4.00 0.40
CA ILE A 123 -18.34 3.79 -0.52
C ILE A 123 -18.26 2.34 -0.96
N LEU A 124 -18.33 1.39 -0.01
CA LEU A 124 -18.12 -0.04 -0.30
C LEU A 124 -19.25 -0.65 -1.13
N THR A 125 -20.47 -0.12 -0.99
CA THR A 125 -21.67 -0.55 -1.72
C THR A 125 -21.99 0.37 -2.90
N TRP A 126 -21.06 1.21 -3.33
CA TRP A 126 -21.31 2.16 -4.41
C TRP A 126 -21.38 1.45 -5.76
N GLU A 127 -22.59 1.31 -6.28
CA GLU A 127 -22.90 0.57 -7.50
C GLU A 127 -22.05 1.01 -8.70
N TYR A 128 -21.98 2.32 -9.00
CA TYR A 128 -21.23 2.80 -10.15
C TYR A 128 -19.74 2.45 -10.05
N GLY A 129 -19.11 2.73 -8.91
CA GLY A 129 -17.68 2.48 -8.72
C GLY A 129 -17.33 0.99 -8.76
N ASN A 130 -18.22 0.13 -8.26
CA ASN A 130 -18.04 -1.33 -8.30
C ASN A 130 -18.27 -1.96 -9.68
N HIS A 131 -18.90 -1.22 -10.61
CA HIS A 131 -19.12 -1.62 -12.00
C HIS A 131 -18.20 -0.90 -13.00
N LEU A 132 -17.16 -0.22 -12.51
CA LEU A 132 -16.15 0.36 -13.38
C LEU A 132 -15.49 -0.72 -14.26
N PRO A 133 -15.05 -0.38 -15.49
CA PRO A 133 -14.43 -1.36 -16.38
C PRO A 133 -13.18 -1.98 -15.77
N GLU A 134 -13.08 -3.31 -15.79
CA GLU A 134 -11.91 -4.04 -15.28
C GLU A 134 -10.62 -3.69 -16.05
N LYS A 135 -10.74 -3.17 -17.28
CA LYS A 135 -9.62 -2.68 -18.10
C LYS A 135 -9.96 -1.42 -18.87
N ILE A 136 -9.01 -0.49 -18.93
CA ILE A 136 -9.05 0.71 -19.79
C ILE A 136 -7.67 0.88 -20.42
N GLY A 137 -7.55 0.62 -21.72
CA GLY A 137 -6.24 0.59 -22.38
C GLY A 137 -5.31 -0.44 -21.72
N PRO A 138 -4.07 -0.07 -21.33
CA PRO A 138 -3.14 -0.97 -20.66
C PRO A 138 -3.41 -1.10 -19.14
N PHE A 139 -4.28 -0.26 -18.57
CA PHE A 139 -4.54 -0.26 -17.13
C PHE A 139 -5.52 -1.37 -16.74
N GLU A 140 -5.20 -2.07 -15.65
CA GLU A 140 -6.12 -2.97 -14.95
C GLU A 140 -6.70 -2.28 -13.70
N LEU A 141 -7.99 -2.49 -13.45
CA LEU A 141 -8.65 -2.06 -12.22
C LEU A 141 -8.19 -2.97 -11.08
N TYR A 142 -7.14 -2.56 -10.38
CA TYR A 142 -6.52 -3.34 -9.32
C TYR A 142 -7.30 -3.26 -7.99
N ILE A 143 -7.81 -2.08 -7.64
CA ILE A 143 -8.67 -1.87 -6.46
C ILE A 143 -9.98 -1.25 -6.92
N LYS A 144 -11.10 -1.78 -6.44
CA LYS A 144 -12.45 -1.22 -6.61
C LYS A 144 -13.10 -0.99 -5.25
N PRO A 145 -14.16 -0.16 -5.15
CA PRO A 145 -14.66 0.32 -3.86
C PRO A 145 -15.03 -0.77 -2.86
N ALA A 146 -15.60 -1.89 -3.30
CA ALA A 146 -15.93 -3.03 -2.44
C ALA A 146 -14.69 -3.68 -1.77
N HIS A 147 -13.50 -3.46 -2.31
CA HIS A 147 -12.21 -3.96 -1.80
C HIS A 147 -11.26 -2.81 -1.47
N ALA A 148 -11.81 -1.64 -1.11
CA ALA A 148 -11.02 -0.49 -0.73
C ALA A 148 -10.04 -0.81 0.41
N ILE A 149 -8.87 -0.20 0.39
CA ILE A 149 -7.81 -0.46 1.37
C ILE A 149 -7.48 0.79 2.16
N GLU A 150 -7.16 0.62 3.45
CA GLU A 150 -6.63 1.71 4.26
C GLU A 150 -5.26 2.17 3.74
N HIS A 151 -5.02 3.47 3.80
CA HIS A 151 -3.79 4.10 3.39
C HIS A 151 -3.36 5.13 4.45
N ILE A 152 -2.18 5.72 4.28
CA ILE A 152 -1.60 6.64 5.25
C ILE A 152 -2.42 7.93 5.41
N ASN A 153 -2.23 8.60 6.55
CA ASN A 153 -2.79 9.93 6.85
C ASN A 153 -4.33 10.00 6.72
N GLY A 154 -5.01 8.90 7.08
CA GLY A 154 -6.48 8.81 7.05
C GLY A 154 -7.06 8.68 5.64
N SER A 155 -6.22 8.44 4.63
CA SER A 155 -6.66 8.14 3.27
C SER A 155 -7.07 6.68 3.14
N ILE A 156 -8.00 6.41 2.22
CA ILE A 156 -8.46 5.08 1.84
C ILE A 156 -8.42 5.05 0.31
N ILE A 157 -7.69 4.09 -0.27
CA ILE A 157 -7.66 3.89 -1.73
C ILE A 157 -8.91 3.10 -2.09
N LEU A 158 -9.79 3.70 -2.89
CA LEU A 158 -11.06 3.11 -3.29
C LEU A 158 -11.10 2.68 -4.76
N ILE A 159 -10.34 3.35 -5.64
CA ILE A 159 -10.12 2.93 -7.02
C ILE A 159 -8.63 3.02 -7.32
N ASP A 160 -8.09 2.00 -7.96
CA ASP A 160 -6.71 1.94 -8.43
C ASP A 160 -6.67 1.34 -9.83
N TYR A 161 -6.38 2.17 -10.83
CA TYR A 161 -6.04 1.72 -12.18
C TYR A 161 -4.53 1.72 -12.34
N SER A 162 -3.95 0.56 -12.58
CA SER A 162 -2.50 0.37 -12.65
C SER A 162 -2.08 -0.23 -13.99
N ASP A 163 -1.05 0.36 -14.61
CA ASP A 163 -0.21 -0.31 -15.62
C ASP A 163 1.09 -0.72 -14.93
N PHE A 164 1.13 -1.98 -14.51
CA PHE A 164 2.27 -2.56 -13.81
C PHE A 164 3.53 -2.70 -14.68
N GLN A 165 3.40 -2.69 -16.01
CA GLN A 165 4.57 -2.77 -16.90
C GLN A 165 5.26 -1.42 -17.02
N ARG A 166 4.48 -0.34 -17.15
CA ARG A 166 4.99 1.03 -17.24
C ARG A 166 5.21 1.71 -15.90
N MET A 167 4.78 1.09 -14.81
CA MET A 167 4.78 1.68 -13.48
C MET A 167 3.99 3.00 -13.45
N ASP A 168 2.85 2.98 -14.14
CA ASP A 168 1.90 4.09 -14.22
C ASP A 168 0.63 3.76 -13.44
N GLN A 169 0.01 4.78 -12.84
CA GLN A 169 -1.12 4.58 -11.95
C GLN A 169 -2.05 5.78 -11.93
N LEU A 170 -3.36 5.54 -11.77
CA LEU A 170 -4.33 6.51 -11.28
C LEU A 170 -4.99 5.92 -10.03
N ILE A 171 -4.86 6.61 -8.91
CA ILE A 171 -5.54 6.26 -7.66
C ILE A 171 -6.58 7.31 -7.32
N ILE A 172 -7.75 6.86 -6.90
CA ILE A 172 -8.79 7.68 -6.28
C ILE A 172 -8.87 7.30 -4.81
N MET A 173 -8.86 8.31 -3.96
CA MET A 173 -8.86 8.15 -2.51
C MET A 173 -9.96 8.95 -1.85
N TYR A 174 -10.41 8.47 -0.70
CA TYR A 174 -11.21 9.23 0.27
C TYR A 174 -10.35 9.52 1.49
N ASN A 175 -10.28 10.77 1.93
CA ASN A 175 -9.60 11.14 3.16
C ASN A 175 -10.61 11.43 4.27
N ARG A 176 -10.59 10.62 5.32
CA ARG A 176 -11.53 10.74 6.44
C ARG A 176 -11.33 11.98 7.31
N LEU A 177 -10.11 12.54 7.32
CA LEU A 177 -9.79 13.74 8.09
C LEU A 177 -10.28 15.02 7.41
N ARG A 178 -10.34 15.03 6.08
CA ARG A 178 -10.82 16.16 5.27
C ARG A 178 -12.26 16.01 4.80
N ASP A 179 -12.79 14.80 4.93
CA ASP A 179 -14.08 14.38 4.37
C ASP A 179 -14.18 14.76 2.88
N GLN A 180 -13.24 14.23 2.10
CA GLN A 180 -13.06 14.60 0.69
C GLN A 180 -12.50 13.44 -0.13
N PHE A 181 -12.99 13.30 -1.36
CA PHE A 181 -12.44 12.44 -2.40
C PHE A 181 -11.47 13.23 -3.29
N PHE A 182 -10.39 12.59 -3.72
CA PHE A 182 -9.36 13.22 -4.57
C PHE A 182 -8.62 12.16 -5.39
N GLY A 183 -7.89 12.60 -6.42
CA GLY A 183 -7.15 11.74 -7.33
C GLY A 183 -5.66 12.05 -7.36
N GLU A 184 -4.84 11.01 -7.52
CA GLU A 184 -3.41 11.15 -7.77
C GLU A 184 -3.01 10.24 -8.93
N VAL A 185 -2.09 10.74 -9.74
CA VAL A 185 -1.49 10.00 -10.84
C VAL A 185 -0.05 9.67 -10.47
N LYS A 186 0.42 8.48 -10.81
CA LYS A 186 1.84 8.17 -10.88
C LYS A 186 2.26 7.92 -12.32
N ILE A 187 3.33 8.57 -12.75
CA ILE A 187 3.99 8.29 -14.03
C ILE A 187 5.39 7.82 -13.71
N ASN A 188 5.75 6.61 -14.14
CA ASN A 188 7.05 5.99 -13.80
C ASN A 188 7.37 6.06 -12.29
N SER A 189 6.40 5.72 -11.44
CA SER A 189 6.50 5.82 -9.96
C SER A 189 6.63 7.24 -9.36
N VAL A 190 6.53 8.32 -10.16
CA VAL A 190 6.56 9.71 -9.67
C VAL A 190 5.14 10.25 -9.50
N PHE A 191 4.85 10.83 -8.33
CA PHE A 191 3.52 11.35 -8.01
C PHE A 191 3.22 12.70 -8.66
N HIS A 192 1.99 12.82 -9.17
CA HIS A 192 1.40 14.03 -9.70
C HIS A 192 -0.02 14.18 -9.16
N ALA A 193 -0.30 15.30 -8.49
CA ALA A 193 -1.64 15.61 -8.01
C ALA A 193 -2.59 15.87 -9.20
N SER A 194 -3.82 15.36 -9.12
CA SER A 194 -4.91 15.70 -10.04
C SER A 194 -6.09 16.26 -9.25
N MET A 195 -6.46 17.51 -9.53
CA MET A 195 -7.65 18.16 -8.95
C MET A 195 -8.94 17.76 -9.68
N ASP A 196 -8.84 17.02 -10.79
CA ASP A 196 -9.98 16.67 -11.66
C ASP A 196 -11.01 15.81 -10.89
N PHE A 197 -10.54 15.01 -9.92
CA PHE A 197 -11.37 14.10 -9.14
C PHE A 197 -11.81 14.66 -7.76
N ASP A 198 -11.40 15.87 -7.41
CA ASP A 198 -11.72 16.47 -6.09
C ASP A 198 -13.24 16.59 -5.89
N SER A 199 -13.80 15.89 -4.91
CA SER A 199 -15.25 15.87 -4.72
C SER A 199 -15.64 15.67 -3.27
N ARG A 200 -16.87 16.11 -2.91
CA ARG A 200 -17.39 16.04 -1.54
C ARG A 200 -18.30 14.83 -1.30
N ASN A 201 -18.77 14.19 -2.36
CA ASN A 201 -19.67 13.05 -2.29
C ASN A 201 -19.53 12.17 -3.53
N LEU A 202 -20.06 10.95 -3.44
CA LEU A 202 -19.99 9.96 -4.52
C LEU A 202 -20.66 10.41 -5.81
N LYS A 203 -21.69 11.26 -5.77
CA LYS A 203 -22.38 11.73 -6.97
C LYS A 203 -21.53 12.72 -7.78
N GLU A 204 -20.83 13.62 -7.09
CA GLU A 204 -19.84 14.49 -7.71
C GLU A 204 -18.67 13.67 -8.26
N LEU A 205 -18.16 12.70 -7.47
CA LEU A 205 -17.08 11.82 -7.91
C LEU A 205 -17.48 11.01 -9.15
N GLU A 206 -18.70 10.47 -9.18
CA GLU A 206 -19.25 9.74 -10.33
C GLU A 206 -19.22 10.59 -11.60
N THR A 207 -19.64 11.86 -11.48
CA THR A 207 -19.68 12.79 -12.61
C THR A 207 -18.26 13.05 -13.14
N LYS A 208 -17.31 13.27 -12.23
CA LYS A 208 -15.89 13.46 -12.56
C LYS A 208 -15.25 12.22 -13.17
N LEU A 209 -15.57 11.02 -12.66
CA LEU A 209 -15.09 9.77 -13.26
C LEU A 209 -15.61 9.59 -14.68
N LYS A 210 -16.90 9.88 -14.93
CA LYS A 210 -17.47 9.81 -16.30
C LYS A 210 -16.79 10.78 -17.26
N GLU A 211 -16.37 11.95 -16.77
CA GLU A 211 -15.75 12.98 -17.60
C GLU A 211 -14.24 12.77 -17.81
N TYR A 212 -13.51 12.39 -16.75
CA TYR A 212 -12.05 12.48 -16.70
C TYR A 212 -11.32 11.16 -16.60
N LEU A 213 -11.99 10.02 -16.30
CA LEU A 213 -11.29 8.74 -16.09
C LEU A 213 -10.49 8.31 -17.33
N GLU A 214 -11.16 8.09 -18.46
CA GLU A 214 -10.48 7.66 -19.70
C GLU A 214 -9.51 8.72 -20.23
N PRO A 215 -9.86 10.02 -20.30
CA PRO A 215 -8.91 11.06 -20.72
C PRO A 215 -7.64 11.11 -19.86
N THR A 216 -7.76 10.97 -18.53
CA THR A 216 -6.59 10.95 -17.64
C THR A 216 -5.72 9.73 -17.91
N LEU A 217 -6.30 8.52 -18.00
CA LEU A 217 -5.52 7.30 -18.29
C LEU A 217 -4.82 7.36 -19.67
N GLN A 218 -5.46 7.95 -20.68
CA GLN A 218 -4.84 8.19 -21.98
C GLN A 218 -3.67 9.18 -21.88
N LYS A 219 -3.84 10.27 -21.13
CA LYS A 219 -2.76 11.25 -20.88
C LYS A 219 -1.57 10.61 -20.16
N VAL A 220 -1.83 9.76 -19.18
CA VAL A 220 -0.77 9.01 -18.47
C VAL A 220 -0.04 8.08 -19.42
N THR A 221 -0.76 7.36 -20.27
CA THR A 221 -0.15 6.48 -21.29
C THR A 221 0.80 7.25 -22.21
N GLN A 222 0.41 8.46 -22.61
CA GLN A 222 1.16 9.34 -23.51
C GLN A 222 2.27 10.14 -22.84
N ALA A 223 2.35 10.12 -21.50
CA ALA A 223 3.42 10.78 -20.78
C ALA A 223 4.75 10.10 -21.12
N ASP A 224 5.78 10.92 -21.32
CA ASP A 224 7.11 10.42 -21.64
C ASP A 224 7.73 9.79 -20.39
N HIS A 225 8.31 8.60 -20.56
CA HIS A 225 9.04 7.89 -19.49
C HIS A 225 10.55 8.20 -19.53
N ASP A 226 10.97 9.06 -20.45
CA ASP A 226 12.35 9.51 -20.61
C ASP A 226 12.68 10.59 -19.55
N LEU A 227 12.89 10.16 -18.31
CA LEU A 227 13.54 10.92 -17.23
C LEU A 227 14.57 10.05 -16.50
#